data_AF-A0AAE0LF59-F1
#
_entry.id   AF-A0AAE0LF59-F1
#
_cell.length_a   1.000
_cell.length_b   1.000
_cell.length_c   1.000
_cell.angle_alpha   90.00
_cell.angle_beta   90.00
_cell.angle_gamma   90.00
#
_symmetry.space_group_name_H-M   'P 1'
#
loop_
_entity.id
_entity.type
_entity.pdbx_description
1 polymer ?
#
loop_
_entity_poly.entity_id
_entity_poly.type
_entity_poly.pdbx_seq_one_letter_code
_entity_poly.pdbx_strand_id
1 'polypeptide(L)'
;MGTTNNETELMPNSPPEVCVVDEEKLPAAKPGSAGKIARAASTAWVIQKAEKLRNDGTKKNHHALRLVDIMSDLDQSDPDERELARTLSSFDVDGDGTISIVELIKVGERRVTNEKKIANLKKLVIFISLASIAFCGVMLGLMIAANEASKDEKHESDGSLKLLDGTHVSTQNTESRVELKDLPTVDPLELVNMKHMFLKVSETQTRLYTIIGFDWHSDQYMVLHTARGDSIEIENQQVKILLAGDQGEEEVLAPGLRRRSLLSTTDSGHVTIESGQVSAGSGLTTAPTVFYDHDNAVCKQEIDSNPEGNDDATWVRSWRVADLDACKSKCRAHTTPCYGVEYQADTLRCDVMTSRFDNYKRKTGRLCSILTDDPDQGTLRLYGEERVWTEYPNKVCKMAAGTGTENDDGVYYRNTSISSLEVCKSVCEDFGIDCYGIEFYAGDPETGDGQHCDTFSEEYTQYKGKNNRHCLTLAYSDFPPLTKYEDASPPPPPPPPPPQPTPPRPSTASASTPFTAAAAAPFTHYREKDGRLCSQLSDPRDTVLELYVNATA
;
A
#
# COMPACT_ATOMS: atom_id res chain seq x y z
N MET A 1 71.31 51.08 -46.76
CA MET A 1 70.13 50.20 -46.63
C MET A 1 69.69 50.28 -45.18
N GLY A 2 68.79 51.22 -44.93
CA GLY A 2 68.41 51.70 -43.61
C GLY A 2 67.44 52.87 -43.77
N THR A 3 66.54 52.99 -42.78
CA THR A 3 65.90 54.20 -42.23
C THR A 3 65.44 55.33 -43.16
N THR A 4 64.17 55.76 -42.99
CA THR A 4 63.72 57.15 -42.65
C THR A 4 62.19 57.22 -42.83
N ASN A 5 61.39 57.55 -41.81
CA ASN A 5 60.98 58.86 -41.26
C ASN A 5 59.71 59.47 -41.90
N ASN A 6 58.98 60.21 -41.05
CA ASN A 6 57.93 61.23 -41.26
C ASN A 6 56.46 60.79 -41.28
N GLU A 7 55.49 61.55 -40.75
CA GLU A 7 55.39 62.71 -39.84
C GLU A 7 53.90 62.66 -39.36
N THR A 8 53.63 62.79 -38.06
CA THR A 8 53.06 63.99 -37.39
C THR A 8 51.71 64.49 -37.92
N GLU A 9 50.62 64.30 -37.15
CA GLU A 9 49.57 65.32 -37.03
C GLU A 9 48.86 65.24 -35.66
N LEU A 10 48.73 66.39 -35.01
CA LEU A 10 48.07 66.65 -33.73
C LEU A 10 46.55 66.67 -33.88
N MET A 11 45.80 66.45 -32.78
CA MET A 11 44.83 67.41 -32.22
C MET A 11 44.21 66.91 -30.88
N PRO A 12 43.66 67.81 -30.04
CA PRO A 12 43.58 67.65 -28.58
C PRO A 12 42.18 67.42 -27.98
N ASN A 13 42.21 67.03 -26.70
CA ASN A 13 41.23 67.21 -25.61
C ASN A 13 39.87 67.88 -25.90
N SER A 14 38.78 67.16 -25.57
CA SER A 14 37.57 67.73 -24.94
C SER A 14 36.89 66.69 -24.03
N PRO A 15 36.35 67.07 -22.85
CA PRO A 15 35.60 66.18 -21.98
C PRO A 15 34.08 66.25 -22.28
N PRO A 16 33.33 65.15 -22.29
CA PRO A 16 31.87 65.24 -22.38
C PRO A 16 31.21 65.33 -21.00
N GLU A 17 30.54 66.47 -20.84
CA GLU A 17 29.22 66.73 -20.24
C GLU A 17 28.60 65.71 -19.27
N VAL A 18 28.21 66.27 -18.10
CA VAL A 18 27.27 65.71 -17.15
C VAL A 18 25.84 65.97 -17.65
N CYS A 19 25.10 64.91 -17.96
CA CYS A 19 23.65 64.99 -18.18
C CYS A 19 22.92 64.83 -16.85
N VAL A 20 22.26 65.89 -16.40
CA VAL A 20 21.15 65.85 -15.45
C VAL A 20 19.93 65.35 -16.21
N VAL A 21 19.23 64.34 -15.68
CA VAL A 21 17.95 63.87 -16.23
C VAL A 21 16.87 64.12 -15.18
N ASP A 22 15.85 64.86 -15.60
CA ASP A 22 14.65 65.24 -14.85
C ASP A 22 13.75 64.03 -14.51
N GLU A 23 13.16 64.07 -13.31
CA GLU A 23 12.12 63.15 -12.84
C GLU A 23 10.76 63.49 -13.46
N GLU A 24 10.45 62.98 -14.65
CA GLU A 24 9.04 62.77 -15.01
C GLU A 24 8.85 61.68 -16.08
N LYS A 25 8.00 60.70 -15.75
CA LYS A 25 7.52 59.56 -16.57
C LYS A 25 8.51 58.44 -16.92
N LEU A 26 8.38 57.32 -16.20
CA LEU A 26 8.76 55.98 -16.68
C LEU A 26 7.61 54.98 -16.48
N PRO A 27 7.34 54.09 -17.46
CA PRO A 27 6.29 53.08 -17.41
C PRO A 27 6.66 51.89 -16.52
N ALA A 28 5.64 51.20 -16.01
CA ALA A 28 5.74 50.07 -15.07
C ALA A 28 6.75 48.99 -15.50
N ALA A 29 7.78 48.79 -14.68
CA ALA A 29 8.79 47.76 -14.86
C ALA A 29 8.35 46.43 -14.23
N LYS A 30 8.67 45.32 -14.91
CA LYS A 30 8.41 43.93 -14.47
C LYS A 30 9.15 43.60 -13.16
N PRO A 31 8.55 42.79 -12.26
CA PRO A 31 9.19 42.37 -11.01
C PRO A 31 10.33 41.40 -11.31
N GLY A 32 11.58 41.83 -11.07
CA GLY A 32 12.75 40.94 -11.21
C GLY A 32 14.11 41.62 -11.33
N SER A 33 14.18 42.93 -11.63
CA SER A 33 15.46 43.65 -11.80
C SER A 33 15.90 44.51 -10.61
N ALA A 34 15.01 44.78 -9.65
CA ALA A 34 15.30 45.63 -8.48
C ALA A 34 16.44 45.10 -7.59
N GLY A 35 16.59 43.77 -7.49
CA GLY A 35 17.61 43.16 -6.64
C GLY A 35 19.06 43.32 -7.12
N LYS A 36 19.29 43.57 -8.42
CA LYS A 36 20.66 43.74 -8.96
C LYS A 36 21.18 45.16 -8.78
N ILE A 37 20.30 46.16 -8.82
CA ILE A 37 20.67 47.58 -8.64
C ILE A 37 20.93 47.88 -7.16
N ALA A 38 20.15 47.30 -6.24
CA ALA A 38 20.38 47.43 -4.80
C ALA A 38 21.74 46.86 -4.36
N ARG A 39 22.15 45.71 -4.89
CA ARG A 39 23.44 45.09 -4.53
C ARG A 39 24.66 45.87 -5.01
N ALA A 40 24.58 46.59 -6.13
CA ALA A 40 25.68 47.40 -6.64
C ALA A 40 25.85 48.72 -5.85
N ALA A 41 24.75 49.29 -5.35
CA ALA A 41 24.79 50.48 -4.50
C ALA A 41 25.38 50.16 -3.10
N SER A 42 25.06 48.99 -2.53
CA SER A 42 25.59 48.55 -1.24
C SER A 42 27.11 48.32 -1.28
N THR A 43 27.65 47.72 -2.33
CA THR A 43 29.10 47.51 -2.46
C THR A 43 29.86 48.82 -2.69
N ALA A 44 29.31 49.76 -3.44
CA ALA A 44 29.91 51.09 -3.61
C ALA A 44 30.00 51.86 -2.29
N TRP A 45 28.96 51.80 -1.44
CA TRP A 45 28.96 52.45 -0.13
C TRP A 45 29.99 51.84 0.84
N VAL A 46 30.13 50.52 0.85
CA VAL A 46 31.12 49.84 1.71
C VAL A 46 32.56 50.16 1.28
N ILE A 47 32.83 50.22 -0.03
CA ILE A 47 34.17 50.59 -0.54
C ILE A 47 34.48 52.05 -0.19
N GLN A 48 33.54 52.97 -0.39
CA GLN A 48 33.73 54.39 -0.09
C GLN A 48 33.92 54.65 1.41
N LYS A 49 33.24 53.88 2.28
CA LYS A 49 33.40 53.98 3.74
C LYS A 49 34.72 53.38 4.22
N ALA A 50 35.18 52.28 3.63
CA ALA A 50 36.49 51.68 3.93
C ALA A 50 37.65 52.59 3.50
N GLU A 51 37.51 53.30 2.38
CA GLU A 51 38.52 54.25 1.89
C GLU A 51 38.59 55.53 2.74
N LYS A 52 37.44 55.97 3.28
CA LYS A 52 37.38 57.07 4.27
C LYS A 52 38.06 56.71 5.60
N LEU A 53 37.85 55.48 6.09
CA LEU A 53 38.51 54.97 7.31
C LEU A 53 40.03 54.77 7.13
N ARG A 54 40.49 54.53 5.91
CA ARG A 54 41.92 54.40 5.58
C ARG A 54 42.64 55.75 5.54
N ASN A 55 41.95 56.84 5.19
CA ASN A 55 42.53 58.18 5.07
C ASN A 55 42.53 58.98 6.38
N ASP A 56 41.72 58.60 7.37
CA ASP A 56 41.79 59.16 8.74
C ASP A 56 42.96 58.54 9.52
N GLY A 57 44.17 58.82 9.04
CA GLY A 57 45.42 58.51 9.70
C GLY A 57 45.56 59.29 11.00
N THR A 58 45.14 58.70 12.13
CA THR A 58 45.57 59.14 13.45
C THR A 58 46.06 57.96 14.31
N LYS A 59 47.40 57.97 14.45
CA LYS A 59 48.25 57.46 15.53
C LYS A 59 47.61 56.52 16.57
N LYS A 60 48.24 55.34 16.65
CA LYS A 60 48.44 54.49 17.84
C LYS A 60 47.16 54.16 18.63
N ASN A 61 46.64 52.97 18.36
CA ASN A 61 46.58 51.87 19.32
C ASN A 61 46.13 50.61 18.57
N HIS A 62 46.85 49.51 18.75
CA HIS A 62 46.39 48.19 18.33
C HIS A 62 45.17 47.80 19.20
N HIS A 63 44.00 48.36 18.90
CA HIS A 63 42.74 47.75 19.32
C HIS A 63 42.49 46.59 18.36
N ALA A 64 43.06 45.42 18.68
CA ALA A 64 42.46 44.18 18.23
C ALA A 64 41.01 44.21 18.72
N LEU A 65 40.06 44.33 17.79
CA LEU A 65 38.63 44.24 18.05
C LEU A 65 38.37 42.86 18.68
N ARG A 66 38.27 42.80 20.01
CA ARG A 66 37.85 41.60 20.71
C ARG A 66 36.37 41.40 20.45
N LEU A 67 36.02 40.31 19.78
CA LEU A 67 34.61 39.95 19.51
C LEU A 67 33.78 39.83 20.79
N VAL A 68 34.41 39.51 21.92
CA VAL A 68 33.76 39.28 23.21
C VAL A 68 32.93 40.49 23.68
N ASP A 69 33.39 41.72 23.41
CA ASP A 69 32.67 42.93 23.85
C ASP A 69 31.45 43.24 22.97
N ILE A 70 31.43 42.77 21.71
CA ILE A 70 30.30 42.97 20.80
C ILE A 70 29.14 42.03 21.18
N MET A 71 29.44 40.79 21.60
CA MET A 71 28.43 39.77 21.89
C MET A 71 27.56 40.08 23.12
N SER A 72 28.04 40.89 24.07
CA SER A 72 27.30 41.24 25.28
C SER A 72 26.13 42.19 25.03
N ASP A 73 26.12 42.92 23.91
CA ASP A 73 25.09 43.92 23.58
C ASP A 73 24.08 43.42 22.51
N LEU A 74 24.29 42.21 21.96
CA LEU A 74 23.48 41.61 20.88
C LEU A 74 22.08 41.11 21.33
N ASP A 75 21.76 41.16 22.62
CA ASP A 75 20.44 40.77 23.13
C ASP A 75 19.32 41.76 22.77
N GLN A 76 19.67 42.95 22.24
CA GLN A 76 18.70 43.92 21.70
C GLN A 76 18.85 44.21 20.21
N SER A 77 19.78 43.57 19.51
CA SER A 77 20.01 43.81 18.08
C SER A 77 19.01 43.08 17.19
N ASP A 78 18.85 43.57 15.96
CA ASP A 78 18.02 42.96 14.93
C ASP A 78 18.43 41.50 14.66
N PRO A 79 17.48 40.62 14.27
CA PRO A 79 17.74 39.20 14.01
C PRO A 79 18.83 38.98 12.95
N ASP A 80 18.93 39.87 11.96
CA ASP A 80 19.94 39.81 10.89
C ASP A 80 21.36 40.05 11.44
N GLU A 81 21.52 40.92 12.44
CA GLU A 81 22.82 41.18 13.08
C GLU A 81 23.29 40.01 13.93
N ARG A 82 22.36 39.28 14.56
CA ARG A 82 22.65 38.04 15.28
C ARG A 82 23.13 36.93 14.36
N GLU A 83 22.53 36.82 13.18
CA GLU A 83 22.95 35.84 12.19
C GLU A 83 24.33 36.18 11.60
N LEU A 84 24.59 37.47 11.37
CA LEU A 84 25.91 37.95 10.95
C LEU A 84 26.97 37.69 12.04
N ALA A 85 26.65 37.95 13.31
CA ALA A 85 27.54 37.72 14.44
C ALA A 85 27.86 36.24 14.64
N ARG A 86 26.88 35.34 14.49
CA ARG A 86 27.10 33.89 14.49
C ARG A 86 27.99 33.45 13.32
N THR A 87 27.79 34.04 12.15
CA THR A 87 28.60 33.75 10.96
C THR A 87 30.05 34.20 11.18
N LEU A 88 30.25 35.40 11.73
CA LEU A 88 31.58 35.92 12.04
C LEU A 88 32.27 35.12 13.16
N SER A 89 31.54 34.69 14.19
CA SER A 89 32.06 33.83 15.25
C SER A 89 32.48 32.45 14.72
N SER A 90 31.79 31.92 13.70
CA SER A 90 32.19 30.64 13.07
C SER A 90 33.48 30.72 12.23
N PHE A 91 33.99 31.94 11.98
CA PHE A 91 35.25 32.16 11.26
C PHE A 91 36.48 32.21 12.18
N ASP A 92 36.26 32.35 13.48
CA ASP A 92 37.28 32.25 14.53
C ASP A 92 37.45 30.75 14.89
N VAL A 93 38.48 30.12 14.32
CA VAL A 93 38.65 28.66 14.41
C VAL A 93 39.43 28.27 15.67
N ASP A 94 40.30 29.15 16.15
CA ASP A 94 41.09 28.91 17.36
C ASP A 94 40.44 29.44 18.64
N GLY A 95 39.36 30.21 18.52
CA GLY A 95 38.55 30.70 19.64
C GLY A 95 39.27 31.79 20.44
N ASP A 96 40.24 32.48 19.82
CA ASP A 96 41.01 33.52 20.48
C ASP A 96 40.25 34.86 20.56
N GLY A 97 39.08 34.94 19.92
CA GLY A 97 38.21 36.12 19.89
C GLY A 97 38.66 37.18 18.88
N THR A 98 39.63 36.88 18.01
CA THR A 98 40.15 37.76 16.96
C THR A 98 40.32 37.02 15.63
N ILE A 99 39.71 37.54 14.56
CA ILE A 99 39.82 36.90 13.24
C ILE A 99 41.18 37.25 12.62
N SER A 100 42.08 36.27 12.52
CA SER A 100 43.36 36.46 11.85
C SER A 100 43.22 36.51 10.32
N ILE A 101 44.14 37.21 9.64
CA ILE A 101 44.16 37.27 8.17
C ILE A 101 44.28 35.86 7.54
N VAL A 102 44.97 34.95 8.23
CA VAL A 102 45.17 33.57 7.76
C VAL A 102 43.86 32.78 7.78
N GLU A 103 43.04 32.97 8.81
CA GLU A 103 41.70 32.36 8.88
C GLU A 103 40.75 32.96 7.83
N LEU A 104 40.84 34.27 7.60
CA LEU A 104 40.05 34.93 6.56
C LEU A 104 40.36 34.39 5.15
N ILE A 105 41.64 34.07 4.86
CA ILE A 105 42.05 33.42 3.61
C ILE A 105 41.48 32.00 3.53
N LYS A 106 41.55 31.21 4.61
CA LYS A 106 40.96 29.85 4.67
C LYS A 106 39.44 29.87 4.44
N VAL A 107 38.74 30.87 4.97
CA VAL A 107 37.30 31.07 4.74
C VAL A 107 37.03 31.40 3.26
N GLY A 108 37.87 32.24 2.64
CA GLY A 108 37.82 32.53 1.21
C GLY A 108 37.96 31.27 0.33
N GLU A 109 38.95 30.42 0.62
CA GLU A 109 39.16 29.16 -0.11
C GLU A 109 37.98 28.18 0.06
N ARG A 110 37.44 28.08 1.28
CA ARG A 110 36.23 27.28 1.55
C ARG A 110 35.02 27.80 0.77
N ARG A 111 34.86 29.12 0.64
CA ARG A 111 33.76 29.72 -0.13
C ARG A 111 33.88 29.40 -1.63
N VAL A 112 35.06 29.55 -2.21
CA VAL A 112 35.29 29.24 -3.65
C VAL A 112 35.09 27.75 -3.94
N THR A 113 35.52 26.86 -3.04
CA THR A 113 35.30 25.42 -3.20
C THR A 113 33.83 25.04 -3.01
N ASN A 114 33.13 25.68 -2.07
CA ASN A 114 31.68 25.47 -1.88
C ASN A 114 30.86 26.02 -3.05
N GLU A 115 31.23 27.14 -3.66
CA GLU A 115 30.53 27.67 -4.85
C GLU A 115 30.61 26.68 -6.03
N LYS A 116 31.77 26.03 -6.23
CA LYS A 116 31.92 24.97 -7.24
C LYS A 116 31.05 23.74 -6.92
N LYS A 117 31.01 23.32 -5.65
CA LYS A 117 30.16 22.20 -5.22
C LYS A 117 28.68 22.52 -5.39
N ILE A 118 28.24 23.73 -5.05
CA ILE A 118 26.86 24.19 -5.22
C ILE A 118 26.48 24.22 -6.71
N ALA A 119 27.37 24.66 -7.60
CA ALA A 119 27.11 24.66 -9.03
C ALA A 119 26.90 23.23 -9.59
N ASN A 120 27.70 22.27 -9.11
CA ASN A 120 27.53 20.85 -9.47
C ASN A 120 26.28 20.24 -8.84
N LEU A 121 25.98 20.58 -7.58
CA LEU A 121 24.78 20.11 -6.89
C LEU A 121 23.51 20.59 -7.61
N LYS A 122 23.46 21.84 -8.09
CA LYS A 122 22.34 22.36 -8.88
C LYS A 122 22.11 21.57 -10.16
N LYS A 123 23.17 21.18 -10.87
CA LYS A 123 23.07 20.35 -12.09
C LYS A 123 22.57 18.94 -11.76
N LEU A 124 23.06 18.35 -10.68
CA LEU A 124 22.64 17.03 -10.21
C LEU A 124 21.17 17.00 -9.78
N VAL A 125 20.70 18.03 -9.07
CA VAL A 125 19.29 18.15 -8.67
C VAL A 125 18.38 18.22 -9.89
N ILE A 126 18.70 19.06 -10.89
CA ILE A 126 17.91 19.16 -12.13
C ILE A 126 17.85 17.82 -12.86
N PHE A 127 18.97 17.08 -12.92
CA PHE A 127 19.02 15.76 -13.55
C PHE A 127 18.11 14.75 -12.83
N ILE A 128 18.17 14.69 -11.49
CA ILE A 128 17.31 13.79 -10.70
C ILE A 128 15.83 14.16 -10.87
N SER A 129 15.50 15.46 -10.91
CA SER A 129 14.11 15.90 -11.14
C SER A 129 13.57 15.43 -12.49
N LEU A 130 14.38 15.53 -13.55
CA LEU A 130 13.98 15.05 -14.90
C LEU A 130 13.84 13.53 -14.95
N ALA A 131 14.75 12.79 -14.31
CA ALA A 131 14.66 11.33 -14.22
C ALA A 131 13.39 10.89 -13.47
N SER A 132 13.01 11.60 -12.40
CA SER A 132 11.77 11.33 -11.65
C SER A 132 10.52 11.52 -12.51
N ILE A 133 10.46 12.58 -13.32
CA ILE A 133 9.31 12.84 -14.21
C ILE A 133 9.21 11.75 -15.28
N ALA A 134 10.34 11.33 -15.85
CA ALA A 134 10.37 10.22 -16.81
C ALA A 134 9.87 8.91 -16.19
N PHE A 135 10.30 8.61 -14.96
CA PHE A 135 9.84 7.42 -14.23
C PHE A 135 8.33 7.45 -13.94
N CYS A 136 7.79 8.60 -13.52
CA CYS A 136 6.35 8.79 -13.35
C CYS A 136 5.58 8.57 -14.66
N GLY A 137 6.13 9.02 -15.80
CA GLY A 137 5.53 8.80 -17.12
C GLY A 137 5.44 7.32 -17.50
N VAL A 138 6.48 6.53 -17.19
CA VAL A 138 6.48 5.08 -17.44
C VAL A 138 5.42 4.37 -16.58
N MET A 139 5.33 4.70 -15.30
CA MET A 139 4.33 4.10 -14.41
C MET A 139 2.89 4.39 -14.85
N LEU A 140 2.61 5.62 -15.29
CA LEU A 140 1.28 5.96 -15.84
C LEU A 140 0.98 5.19 -17.14
N GLY A 141 1.97 5.03 -18.01
CA GLY A 141 1.83 4.23 -19.24
C GLY A 141 1.49 2.77 -18.94
N LEU A 142 2.15 2.17 -17.94
CA LEU A 142 1.89 0.80 -17.52
C LEU A 142 0.49 0.65 -16.88
N MET A 143 0.03 1.61 -16.08
CA MET A 143 -1.33 1.57 -15.51
C MET A 143 -2.41 1.64 -16.59
N ILE A 144 -2.24 2.48 -17.61
CA ILE A 144 -3.19 2.57 -18.73
C ILE A 144 -3.21 1.25 -19.50
N ALA A 145 -2.03 0.70 -19.82
CA ALA A 145 -1.91 -0.57 -20.53
C ALA A 145 -2.50 -1.74 -19.73
N ALA A 146 -2.27 -1.80 -18.41
CA ALA A 146 -2.82 -2.82 -17.53
C ALA A 146 -4.35 -2.71 -17.41
N ASN A 147 -4.89 -1.50 -17.29
CA ASN A 147 -6.34 -1.30 -17.25
C ASN A 147 -7.02 -1.62 -18.59
N GLU A 148 -6.33 -1.41 -19.70
CA GLU A 148 -6.84 -1.84 -21.01
C GLU A 148 -6.74 -3.35 -21.18
N ALA A 149 -5.64 -3.97 -20.73
CA ALA A 149 -5.46 -5.42 -20.74
C ALA A 149 -6.43 -6.15 -19.80
N SER A 150 -6.82 -5.55 -18.68
CA SER A 150 -7.76 -6.13 -17.70
C SER A 150 -9.22 -6.06 -18.15
N LYS A 151 -9.53 -5.40 -19.27
CA LYS A 151 -10.87 -5.44 -19.87
C LYS A 151 -10.95 -6.68 -20.76
N ASP A 152 -11.29 -7.82 -20.15
CA ASP A 152 -11.45 -9.10 -20.84
C ASP A 152 -12.70 -9.18 -21.73
N GLU A 153 -13.55 -8.15 -21.71
CA GLU A 153 -14.77 -8.06 -22.50
C GLU A 153 -14.78 -6.78 -23.34
N LYS A 154 -14.59 -6.92 -24.66
CA LYS A 154 -14.91 -5.87 -25.62
C LYS A 154 -16.31 -6.14 -26.16
N HIS A 155 -17.21 -5.18 -26.00
CA HIS A 155 -18.48 -5.21 -26.73
C HIS A 155 -18.19 -5.16 -28.22
N GLU A 156 -18.55 -6.23 -28.92
CA GLU A 156 -18.58 -6.21 -30.38
C GLU A 156 -19.75 -5.32 -30.83
N SER A 157 -19.66 -4.70 -32.00
CA SER A 157 -20.67 -3.74 -32.49
C SER A 157 -22.06 -4.36 -32.71
N ASP A 158 -22.17 -5.69 -32.61
CA ASP A 158 -23.42 -6.45 -32.67
C ASP A 158 -24.11 -6.62 -31.30
N GLY A 159 -23.49 -6.13 -30.21
CA GLY A 159 -24.01 -6.24 -28.85
C GLY A 159 -23.72 -7.59 -28.17
N SER A 160 -22.94 -8.47 -28.79
CA SER A 160 -22.50 -9.72 -28.18
C SER A 160 -21.24 -9.52 -27.33
N LEU A 161 -21.18 -10.22 -26.19
CA LEU A 161 -20.02 -10.30 -25.31
C LEU A 161 -19.17 -11.50 -25.74
N LYS A 162 -17.96 -11.24 -26.23
CA LYS A 162 -16.95 -12.26 -26.49
C LYS A 162 -15.74 -12.00 -25.59
N LEU A 163 -15.16 -13.07 -25.06
CA LEU A 163 -13.84 -13.00 -24.45
C LEU A 163 -12.81 -12.65 -25.53
N LEU A 164 -11.65 -12.14 -25.12
CA LEU A 164 -10.49 -11.89 -25.98
C LEU A 164 -10.06 -13.11 -26.83
N ASP A 165 -10.37 -14.32 -26.36
CA ASP A 165 -10.09 -15.58 -27.06
C ASP A 165 -11.10 -15.91 -28.19
N GLY A 166 -12.10 -15.05 -28.42
CA GLY A 166 -13.14 -15.22 -29.44
C GLY A 166 -14.25 -16.20 -29.04
N THR A 167 -14.20 -16.75 -27.84
CA THR A 167 -15.25 -17.55 -27.24
C THR A 167 -16.40 -16.65 -26.77
N HIS A 168 -17.63 -17.03 -27.09
CA HIS A 168 -18.82 -16.33 -26.60
C HIS A 168 -18.90 -16.46 -25.09
N VAL A 169 -18.95 -15.32 -24.38
CA VAL A 169 -19.36 -15.31 -22.98
C VAL A 169 -20.86 -15.54 -22.98
N SER A 170 -21.30 -16.75 -22.67
CA SER A 170 -22.68 -16.95 -22.26
C SER A 170 -22.80 -16.32 -20.87
N THR A 171 -23.41 -15.15 -20.78
CA THR A 171 -23.72 -14.53 -19.49
C THR A 171 -24.67 -15.45 -18.74
N GLN A 172 -24.12 -16.23 -17.82
CA GLN A 172 -24.87 -17.12 -16.96
C GLN A 172 -25.61 -16.27 -15.91
N ASN A 173 -26.86 -15.94 -16.23
CA ASN A 173 -28.05 -16.22 -15.44
C ASN A 173 -29.23 -15.59 -16.18
N THR A 174 -29.99 -16.44 -16.87
CA THR A 174 -31.32 -16.02 -17.31
C THR A 174 -32.17 -15.99 -16.05
N GLU A 175 -32.30 -14.81 -15.44
CA GLU A 175 -33.33 -14.53 -14.46
C GLU A 175 -34.68 -14.84 -15.11
N SER A 176 -35.29 -15.98 -14.77
CA SER A 176 -36.63 -16.28 -15.23
C SER A 176 -37.60 -15.49 -14.36
N ARG A 177 -38.35 -14.59 -15.01
CA ARG A 177 -39.42 -13.84 -14.35
C ARG A 177 -40.67 -14.69 -14.43
N VAL A 178 -41.20 -15.08 -13.27
CA VAL A 178 -42.50 -15.76 -13.18
C VAL A 178 -43.46 -14.84 -12.42
N GLU A 179 -44.70 -14.75 -12.90
CA GLU A 179 -45.75 -14.03 -12.18
C GLU A 179 -46.15 -14.84 -10.94
N LEU A 180 -46.41 -14.14 -9.83
CA LEU A 180 -46.71 -14.79 -8.55
C LEU A 180 -47.87 -15.80 -8.63
N LYS A 181 -48.88 -15.50 -9.45
CA LYS A 181 -50.05 -16.36 -9.67
C LYS A 181 -49.74 -17.65 -10.43
N ASP A 182 -48.64 -17.68 -11.18
CA ASP A 182 -48.24 -18.80 -12.03
C ASP A 182 -47.20 -19.69 -11.32
N LEU A 183 -46.70 -19.29 -10.14
CA LEU A 183 -45.74 -20.11 -9.38
C LEU A 183 -46.22 -21.55 -9.12
N PRO A 184 -47.51 -21.84 -8.83
CA PRO A 184 -47.96 -23.23 -8.65
C PRO A 184 -47.79 -24.12 -9.90
N THR A 185 -47.64 -23.51 -11.09
CA THR A 185 -47.42 -24.21 -12.38
C THR A 185 -45.95 -24.43 -12.71
N VAL A 186 -45.03 -23.78 -11.98
CA VAL A 186 -43.58 -23.95 -12.15
C VAL A 186 -43.17 -25.31 -11.60
N ASP A 187 -42.19 -25.95 -12.25
CA ASP A 187 -41.63 -27.21 -11.77
C ASP A 187 -41.10 -27.04 -10.33
N PRO A 188 -41.52 -27.87 -9.36
CA PRO A 188 -41.01 -27.84 -8.00
C PRO A 188 -39.47 -27.82 -7.92
N LEU A 189 -38.76 -28.42 -8.87
CA LEU A 189 -37.29 -28.40 -8.89
C LEU A 189 -36.71 -27.01 -9.14
N GLU A 190 -37.40 -26.17 -9.91
CA GLU A 190 -37.00 -24.77 -10.12
C GLU A 190 -37.34 -23.91 -8.90
N LEU A 191 -38.46 -24.19 -8.23
CA LEU A 191 -38.89 -23.47 -7.02
C LEU A 191 -37.91 -23.65 -5.84
N VAL A 192 -37.17 -24.75 -5.77
CA VAL A 192 -36.13 -24.97 -4.75
C VAL A 192 -35.01 -23.92 -4.82
N ASN A 193 -34.75 -23.35 -6.00
CA ASN A 193 -33.72 -22.34 -6.18
C ASN A 193 -34.21 -20.91 -5.92
N MET A 194 -35.52 -20.73 -5.69
CA MET A 194 -36.10 -19.41 -5.43
C MET A 194 -35.77 -18.95 -3.99
N LYS A 195 -34.85 -17.99 -3.86
CA LYS A 195 -34.44 -17.45 -2.56
C LYS A 195 -35.18 -16.17 -2.16
N HIS A 196 -35.45 -15.30 -3.14
CA HIS A 196 -35.94 -13.95 -2.90
C HIS A 196 -37.18 -13.67 -3.73
N MET A 197 -38.16 -13.00 -3.11
CA MET A 197 -39.39 -12.63 -3.77
C MET A 197 -39.77 -11.18 -3.42
N PHE A 198 -40.05 -10.38 -4.45
CA PHE A 198 -40.55 -9.02 -4.29
C PHE A 198 -42.07 -9.01 -4.48
N LEU A 199 -42.79 -8.62 -3.43
CA LEU A 199 -44.25 -8.56 -3.45
C LEU A 199 -44.72 -7.13 -3.21
N LYS A 200 -45.45 -6.59 -4.18
CA LYS A 200 -46.13 -5.31 -4.06
C LYS A 200 -47.49 -5.54 -3.38
N VAL A 201 -47.59 -5.18 -2.10
CA VAL A 201 -48.78 -5.43 -1.27
C VAL A 201 -49.81 -4.31 -1.44
N SER A 202 -49.34 -3.08 -1.62
CA SER A 202 -50.15 -1.89 -1.92
C SER A 202 -49.48 -1.04 -3.00
N GLU A 203 -50.16 0.00 -3.49
CA GLU A 203 -49.58 0.90 -4.51
C GLU A 203 -48.24 1.53 -4.09
N THR A 204 -48.05 1.70 -2.78
CA THR A 204 -46.89 2.38 -2.19
C THR A 204 -45.93 1.45 -1.44
N GLN A 205 -46.30 0.18 -1.23
CA GLN A 205 -45.51 -0.74 -0.42
C GLN A 205 -45.10 -1.99 -1.21
N THR A 206 -43.79 -2.14 -1.41
CA THR A 206 -43.14 -3.38 -1.84
C THR A 206 -42.43 -4.02 -0.66
N ARG A 207 -42.64 -5.31 -0.45
CA ARG A 207 -41.96 -6.12 0.58
C ARG A 207 -41.05 -7.12 -0.11
N LEU A 208 -39.84 -7.29 0.43
CA LEU A 208 -38.93 -8.36 0.05
C LEU A 208 -39.09 -9.51 1.04
N TYR A 209 -39.38 -10.70 0.54
CA TYR A 209 -39.46 -11.93 1.30
C TYR A 209 -38.28 -12.83 0.94
N THR A 210 -37.66 -13.42 1.96
CA THR A 210 -36.74 -14.55 1.80
C THR A 210 -37.51 -15.83 1.99
N ILE A 211 -37.57 -16.65 0.95
CA ILE A 211 -38.31 -17.92 0.94
C ILE A 211 -37.42 -18.98 1.57
N ILE A 212 -37.93 -19.64 2.61
CA ILE A 212 -37.21 -20.70 3.34
C ILE A 212 -37.71 -22.09 2.96
N GLY A 213 -38.89 -22.18 2.36
CA GLY A 213 -39.48 -23.43 1.92
C GLY A 213 -40.84 -23.19 1.26
N PHE A 214 -41.42 -24.25 0.72
CA PHE A 214 -42.75 -24.23 0.13
C PHE A 214 -43.45 -25.58 0.34
N ASP A 215 -44.77 -25.55 0.46
CA ASP A 215 -45.64 -26.71 0.35
C ASP A 215 -46.40 -26.62 -0.97
N TRP A 216 -46.06 -27.52 -1.90
CA TRP A 216 -46.77 -27.63 -3.18
C TRP A 216 -47.87 -28.66 -3.06
N HIS A 217 -49.11 -28.26 -3.34
CA HIS A 217 -50.28 -29.14 -3.25
C HIS A 217 -50.87 -29.47 -4.62
N SER A 218 -50.99 -28.47 -5.51
CA SER A 218 -51.47 -28.63 -6.88
C SER A 218 -50.99 -27.48 -7.77
N ASP A 219 -51.34 -27.53 -9.07
CA ASP A 219 -51.15 -26.45 -10.04
C ASP A 219 -51.99 -25.19 -9.76
N GLN A 220 -52.85 -25.24 -8.74
CA GLN A 220 -53.71 -24.12 -8.32
C GLN A 220 -53.53 -23.74 -6.86
N TYR A 221 -52.81 -24.54 -6.06
CA TYR A 221 -52.63 -24.31 -4.63
C TYR A 221 -51.19 -24.58 -4.18
N MET A 222 -50.56 -23.55 -3.62
CA MET A 222 -49.21 -23.62 -3.05
C MET A 222 -49.09 -22.67 -1.86
N VAL A 223 -48.28 -23.05 -0.87
CA VAL A 223 -47.94 -22.20 0.28
C VAL A 223 -46.43 -21.96 0.29
N LEU A 224 -46.01 -20.70 0.28
CA LEU A 224 -44.61 -20.31 0.47
C LEU A 224 -44.37 -19.91 1.92
N HIS A 225 -43.30 -20.43 2.51
CA HIS A 225 -42.87 -20.08 3.86
C HIS A 225 -41.73 -19.09 3.80
N THR A 226 -41.84 -18.02 4.59
CA THR A 226 -40.85 -16.94 4.61
C THR A 226 -40.01 -16.96 5.89
N ALA A 227 -38.79 -16.43 5.84
CA ALA A 227 -37.90 -16.33 7.01
C ALA A 227 -38.47 -15.47 8.16
N ARG A 228 -39.46 -14.62 7.86
CA ARG A 228 -40.16 -13.79 8.86
C ARG A 228 -41.23 -14.55 9.62
N GLY A 229 -41.54 -15.78 9.20
CA GLY A 229 -42.66 -16.58 9.72
C GLY A 229 -43.99 -16.31 9.02
N ASP A 230 -44.03 -15.42 8.02
CA ASP A 230 -45.23 -15.19 7.21
C ASP A 230 -45.40 -16.35 6.22
N SER A 231 -46.65 -16.76 5.96
CA SER A 231 -47.01 -17.75 4.94
C SER A 231 -47.76 -17.09 3.79
N ILE A 232 -47.35 -17.34 2.56
CA ILE A 232 -47.97 -16.78 1.35
C ILE A 232 -48.70 -17.90 0.64
N GLU A 233 -50.02 -17.91 0.77
CA GLU A 233 -50.91 -18.88 0.13
C GLU A 233 -51.30 -18.37 -1.26
N ILE A 234 -51.09 -19.20 -2.26
CA ILE A 234 -51.50 -18.94 -3.64
C ILE A 234 -52.57 -19.96 -3.97
N GLU A 235 -53.83 -19.55 -4.02
CA GLU A 235 -54.97 -20.41 -4.33
C GLU A 235 -55.77 -19.82 -5.50
N ASN A 236 -55.98 -20.57 -6.58
CA ASN A 236 -56.80 -20.15 -7.72
C ASN A 236 -56.41 -18.76 -8.27
N GLN A 237 -55.11 -18.48 -8.37
CA GLN A 237 -54.52 -17.19 -8.79
C GLN A 237 -54.75 -16.03 -7.80
N GLN A 238 -55.33 -16.28 -6.63
CA GLN A 238 -55.40 -15.31 -5.54
C GLN A 238 -54.23 -15.51 -4.60
N VAL A 239 -53.66 -14.40 -4.11
CA VAL A 239 -52.50 -14.41 -3.23
C VAL A 239 -52.94 -13.85 -1.88
N LYS A 240 -52.80 -14.66 -0.85
CA LYS A 240 -53.13 -14.33 0.53
C LYS A 240 -51.89 -14.41 1.39
N ILE A 241 -51.60 -13.36 2.15
CA ILE A 241 -50.47 -13.34 3.08
C ILE A 241 -51.01 -13.54 4.50
N LEU A 242 -50.61 -14.64 5.13
CA LEU A 242 -50.81 -14.89 6.55
C LEU A 242 -49.60 -14.35 7.30
N LEU A 243 -49.79 -13.25 8.05
CA LEU A 243 -48.72 -12.63 8.82
C LEU A 243 -48.38 -13.47 10.04
N ALA A 244 -47.10 -13.51 10.42
CA ALA A 244 -46.65 -14.20 11.62
C ALA A 244 -47.24 -13.56 12.89
N GLY A 245 -47.77 -14.39 13.80
CA GLY A 245 -48.52 -13.96 14.97
C GLY A 245 -49.94 -13.56 14.61
N ASP A 246 -50.84 -13.41 15.58
CA ASP A 246 -52.28 -13.13 15.36
C ASP A 246 -52.59 -11.74 14.73
N GLN A 247 -51.71 -11.22 13.88
CA GLN A 247 -51.80 -9.91 13.21
C GLN A 247 -52.77 -9.90 12.03
N GLY A 248 -53.41 -11.02 11.71
CA GLY A 248 -54.45 -11.13 10.72
C GLY A 248 -53.97 -11.50 9.32
N GLU A 249 -54.90 -11.48 8.39
CA GLU A 249 -54.70 -11.88 7.00
C GLU A 249 -54.67 -10.63 6.12
N GLU A 250 -53.69 -10.52 5.22
CA GLU A 250 -53.60 -9.44 4.24
C GLU A 250 -53.84 -10.03 2.84
N GLU A 251 -54.98 -9.68 2.24
CA GLU A 251 -55.28 -10.06 0.86
C GLU A 251 -54.52 -9.14 -0.09
N VAL A 252 -53.66 -9.70 -0.94
CA VAL A 252 -52.99 -8.92 -1.97
C VAL A 252 -54.01 -8.67 -3.07
N LEU A 253 -54.34 -7.39 -3.30
CA LEU A 253 -55.21 -6.98 -4.38
C LEU A 253 -54.65 -7.52 -5.71
N ALA A 254 -55.24 -8.61 -6.21
CA ALA A 254 -54.94 -9.09 -7.54
C ALA A 254 -55.14 -7.90 -8.49
N PRO A 255 -54.21 -7.63 -9.43
CA PRO A 255 -54.36 -6.54 -10.38
C PRO A 255 -55.66 -6.78 -11.13
N GLY A 256 -56.70 -6.06 -10.73
CA GLY A 256 -58.05 -6.34 -11.15
C GLY A 256 -58.10 -6.31 -12.67
N LEU A 257 -58.78 -7.29 -13.26
CA LEU A 257 -59.20 -7.33 -14.65
C LEU A 257 -60.11 -6.11 -14.95
N ARG A 258 -59.58 -4.90 -14.88
CA ARG A 258 -60.26 -3.67 -15.28
C ARG A 258 -60.21 -3.63 -16.79
N ARG A 259 -61.40 -3.81 -17.37
CA ARG A 259 -61.68 -3.61 -18.80
C ARG A 259 -61.01 -2.31 -19.30
N ARG A 260 -60.03 -2.49 -20.19
CA ARG A 260 -59.51 -1.54 -21.18
C ARG A 260 -59.44 -0.06 -20.72
N SER A 261 -58.35 0.30 -20.05
CA SER A 261 -57.79 1.64 -20.15
C SER A 261 -56.43 1.53 -20.85
N LEU A 262 -56.31 2.15 -22.02
CA LEU A 262 -55.26 1.90 -23.02
C LEU A 262 -53.86 2.47 -22.69
N LEU A 263 -53.62 2.98 -21.48
CA LEU A 263 -52.39 3.72 -21.14
C LEU A 263 -51.93 3.55 -19.67
N SER A 264 -52.04 2.36 -19.09
CA SER A 264 -51.44 2.07 -17.78
C SER A 264 -50.63 0.78 -17.84
N THR A 265 -49.31 0.91 -17.83
CA THR A 265 -48.37 -0.16 -17.49
C THR A 265 -48.61 -0.54 -16.03
N THR A 266 -49.48 -1.53 -15.82
CA THR A 266 -49.75 -2.10 -14.51
C THR A 266 -48.66 -3.13 -14.23
N ASP A 267 -47.72 -2.76 -13.37
CA ASP A 267 -46.61 -3.60 -12.93
C ASP A 267 -47.14 -4.61 -11.88
N SER A 268 -47.50 -5.81 -12.34
CA SER A 268 -47.87 -6.95 -11.50
C SER A 268 -46.62 -7.48 -10.80
N GLY A 269 -46.66 -7.71 -9.48
CA GLY A 269 -45.52 -8.19 -8.71
C GLY A 269 -44.79 -9.35 -9.41
N HIS A 270 -43.55 -9.09 -9.81
CA HIS A 270 -42.71 -10.06 -10.51
C HIS A 270 -41.83 -10.80 -9.51
N VAL A 271 -41.76 -12.12 -9.65
CA VAL A 271 -40.85 -12.97 -8.91
C VAL A 271 -39.67 -13.29 -9.82
N THR A 272 -38.46 -12.95 -9.36
CA THR A 272 -37.23 -13.30 -10.06
C THR A 272 -36.73 -14.63 -9.52
N ILE A 273 -36.69 -15.66 -10.35
CA ILE A 273 -36.12 -16.95 -10.00
C ILE A 273 -34.68 -16.97 -10.53
N GLU A 274 -33.71 -17.03 -9.60
CA GLU A 274 -32.32 -17.31 -9.95
C GLU A 274 -32.16 -18.83 -10.13
N SER A 275 -32.20 -19.28 -11.39
CA SER A 275 -31.94 -20.68 -11.73
C SER A 275 -30.44 -20.98 -11.68
N GLY A 276 -29.92 -21.27 -10.48
CA GLY A 276 -28.64 -21.96 -10.36
C GLY A 276 -28.80 -23.38 -10.90
N GLN A 277 -28.09 -23.76 -11.96
CA GLN A 277 -28.01 -25.16 -12.38
C GLN A 277 -27.36 -25.99 -11.26
N VAL A 278 -28.19 -26.56 -10.39
CA VAL A 278 -27.74 -27.57 -9.44
C VAL A 278 -27.80 -28.91 -10.17
N SER A 279 -26.65 -29.37 -10.67
CA SER A 279 -26.49 -30.78 -11.04
C SER A 279 -26.88 -31.62 -9.83
N ALA A 280 -27.77 -32.60 -10.01
CA ALA A 280 -28.24 -33.51 -8.97
C ALA A 280 -27.07 -34.21 -8.27
N GLY A 281 -26.57 -33.57 -7.21
CA GLY A 281 -25.57 -34.09 -6.29
C GLY A 281 -26.25 -34.54 -5.01
N SER A 282 -25.91 -35.76 -4.60
CA SER A 282 -26.35 -36.47 -3.39
C SER A 282 -26.65 -35.58 -2.18
N GLY A 283 -27.72 -35.92 -1.45
CA GLY A 283 -28.24 -35.21 -0.28
C GLY A 283 -27.15 -34.57 0.58
N LEU A 284 -27.19 -33.23 0.64
CA LEU A 284 -26.31 -32.40 1.44
C LEU A 284 -26.60 -32.67 2.92
N THR A 285 -25.88 -33.63 3.48
CA THR A 285 -25.71 -33.72 4.93
C THR A 285 -24.90 -32.50 5.31
N THR A 286 -25.56 -31.49 5.89
CA THR A 286 -24.88 -30.33 6.45
C THR A 286 -23.86 -30.87 7.44
N ALA A 287 -22.57 -30.63 7.17
CA ALA A 287 -21.51 -31.11 8.05
C ALA A 287 -21.81 -30.62 9.48
N PRO A 288 -21.67 -31.50 10.49
CA PRO A 288 -21.92 -31.10 11.87
C PRO A 288 -20.98 -29.94 12.22
N THR A 289 -21.53 -28.83 12.70
CA THR A 289 -20.73 -27.73 13.21
C THR A 289 -20.03 -28.16 14.52
N VAL A 290 -18.71 -27.97 14.56
CA VAL A 290 -17.86 -28.38 15.69
C VAL A 290 -17.26 -27.14 16.34
N PHE A 291 -17.11 -27.19 17.68
CA PHE A 291 -16.40 -26.17 18.42
C PHE A 291 -14.94 -26.56 18.64
N TYR A 292 -14.02 -25.64 18.40
CA TYR A 292 -12.60 -25.78 18.68
C TYR A 292 -12.20 -24.86 19.83
N ASP A 293 -11.80 -25.47 20.95
CA ASP A 293 -11.49 -24.75 22.19
C ASP A 293 -10.00 -24.42 22.27
N HIS A 294 -9.72 -23.16 22.61
CA HIS A 294 -8.40 -22.64 22.90
C HIS A 294 -8.35 -22.16 24.35
N ASP A 295 -7.55 -22.85 25.16
CA ASP A 295 -7.30 -22.52 26.56
C ASP A 295 -6.42 -21.29 26.70
N ASN A 296 -6.70 -20.46 27.71
CA ASN A 296 -5.99 -19.23 28.00
C ASN A 296 -5.92 -18.31 26.76
N ALA A 297 -7.05 -18.07 26.11
CA ALA A 297 -7.16 -17.33 24.86
C ALA A 297 -8.33 -16.33 24.85
N VAL A 298 -8.14 -15.22 24.14
CA VAL A 298 -9.14 -14.19 23.78
C VAL A 298 -9.36 -14.26 22.28
N CYS A 299 -10.61 -14.28 21.84
CA CYS A 299 -10.92 -14.27 20.42
C CYS A 299 -10.65 -12.87 19.84
N LYS A 300 -9.91 -12.75 18.73
CA LYS A 300 -9.59 -11.46 18.10
C LYS A 300 -9.97 -11.41 16.62
N GLN A 301 -10.61 -10.33 16.21
CA GLN A 301 -10.86 -10.01 14.80
C GLN A 301 -9.57 -9.54 14.12
N GLU A 302 -9.49 -9.68 12.80
CA GLU A 302 -8.37 -9.18 11.97
C GLU A 302 -8.26 -7.64 12.07
N ILE A 303 -7.01 -7.15 12.12
CA ILE A 303 -6.59 -5.83 12.66
C ILE A 303 -6.93 -4.62 11.76
N ASP A 304 -7.71 -4.78 10.69
CA ASP A 304 -7.75 -3.79 9.61
C ASP A 304 -8.48 -2.45 9.90
N SER A 305 -8.81 -2.09 11.14
CA SER A 305 -9.46 -0.79 11.39
C SER A 305 -9.07 0.02 12.61
N ASN A 306 -8.34 -0.50 13.61
CA ASN A 306 -7.85 0.36 14.69
C ASN A 306 -6.72 -0.27 15.54
N PRO A 307 -5.45 0.13 15.36
CA PRO A 307 -4.35 -0.34 16.21
C PRO A 307 -4.43 0.16 17.66
N GLU A 308 -5.18 1.24 17.92
CA GLU A 308 -5.35 1.83 19.26
C GLU A 308 -6.77 1.66 19.83
N GLY A 309 -7.70 1.13 19.04
CA GLY A 309 -9.12 1.12 19.37
C GLY A 309 -9.57 -0.23 19.89
N ASN A 310 -9.77 -0.27 21.20
CA ASN A 310 -10.67 -1.09 21.99
C ASN A 310 -10.97 -2.51 21.45
N ASP A 311 -10.72 -3.48 22.32
CA ASP A 311 -10.91 -4.92 22.16
C ASP A 311 -12.34 -5.38 21.77
N ASP A 312 -13.21 -4.50 21.30
CA ASP A 312 -14.62 -4.69 20.92
C ASP A 312 -14.74 -5.37 19.54
N ALA A 313 -14.27 -6.61 19.44
CA ALA A 313 -14.84 -7.52 18.46
C ALA A 313 -16.37 -7.45 18.59
N THR A 314 -17.10 -7.54 17.48
CA THR A 314 -18.57 -7.42 17.48
C THR A 314 -19.26 -8.60 18.21
N TRP A 315 -19.13 -8.68 19.54
CA TRP A 315 -19.95 -9.53 20.38
C TRP A 315 -21.28 -8.84 20.60
N VAL A 316 -22.37 -9.54 20.34
CA VAL A 316 -23.70 -8.94 20.44
C VAL A 316 -24.11 -8.78 21.90
N ARG A 317 -23.78 -9.74 22.76
CA ARG A 317 -24.21 -9.77 24.16
C ARG A 317 -23.26 -10.57 25.04
N SER A 318 -23.24 -10.19 26.32
CA SER A 318 -22.62 -10.93 27.40
C SER A 318 -23.67 -11.57 28.30
N TRP A 319 -23.44 -12.82 28.70
CA TRP A 319 -24.26 -13.54 29.68
C TRP A 319 -23.41 -14.01 30.85
N ARG A 320 -24.06 -14.29 31.98
CA ARG A 320 -23.45 -15.12 33.03
C ARG A 320 -23.90 -16.56 32.84
N VAL A 321 -22.95 -17.47 32.66
CA VAL A 321 -23.19 -18.91 32.45
C VAL A 321 -22.23 -19.73 33.32
N ALA A 322 -22.65 -20.92 33.73
CA ALA A 322 -21.89 -21.72 34.71
C ALA A 322 -20.56 -22.27 34.16
N ASP A 323 -20.51 -22.53 32.85
CA ASP A 323 -19.39 -23.20 32.18
C ASP A 323 -19.36 -22.86 30.68
N LEU A 324 -18.30 -23.33 30.01
CA LEU A 324 -18.07 -23.12 28.58
C LEU A 324 -19.15 -23.78 27.71
N ASP A 325 -19.69 -24.94 28.09
CA ASP A 325 -20.71 -25.65 27.31
C ASP A 325 -22.06 -24.92 27.33
N ALA A 326 -22.41 -24.33 28.47
CA ALA A 326 -23.53 -23.40 28.57
C ALA A 326 -23.32 -22.16 27.69
N CYS A 327 -22.09 -21.67 27.56
CA CYS A 327 -21.73 -20.57 26.66
C CYS A 327 -21.90 -20.97 25.18
N LYS A 328 -21.36 -22.12 24.77
CA LYS A 328 -21.55 -22.68 23.41
C LYS A 328 -23.02 -22.88 23.07
N SER A 329 -23.82 -23.31 24.05
CA SER A 329 -25.27 -23.46 23.88
C SER A 329 -25.97 -22.13 23.61
N LYS A 330 -25.52 -21.02 24.20
CA LYS A 330 -26.02 -19.67 23.88
C LYS A 330 -25.69 -19.25 22.45
N CYS A 331 -24.48 -19.56 21.99
CA CYS A 331 -24.06 -19.33 20.61
C CYS A 331 -24.95 -20.08 19.60
N ARG A 332 -25.21 -21.38 19.82
CA ARG A 332 -26.12 -22.17 18.97
C ARG A 332 -27.56 -21.68 18.97
N ALA A 333 -28.02 -21.13 20.10
CA ALA A 333 -29.38 -20.61 20.25
C ALA A 333 -29.55 -19.17 19.74
N HIS A 334 -28.47 -18.52 19.31
CA HIS A 334 -28.54 -17.12 18.87
C HIS A 334 -29.12 -17.02 17.45
N THR A 335 -29.96 -16.01 17.22
CA THR A 335 -30.66 -15.81 15.93
C THR A 335 -29.77 -15.22 14.84
N THR A 336 -28.69 -14.53 15.22
CA THR A 336 -27.65 -14.09 14.29
C THR A 336 -26.59 -15.18 14.15
N PRO A 337 -25.91 -15.28 13.00
CA PRO A 337 -24.83 -16.24 12.82
C PRO A 337 -23.81 -16.08 13.95
N CYS A 338 -23.59 -17.16 14.69
CA CYS A 338 -22.57 -17.23 15.71
C CYS A 338 -21.33 -17.88 15.11
N TYR A 339 -20.17 -17.25 15.30
CA TYR A 339 -18.89 -17.76 14.82
C TYR A 339 -18.02 -18.30 15.96
N GLY A 340 -18.39 -18.06 17.22
CA GLY A 340 -17.67 -18.58 18.37
C GLY A 340 -18.08 -17.90 19.67
N VAL A 341 -17.39 -18.27 20.75
CA VAL A 341 -17.61 -17.72 22.10
C VAL A 341 -16.30 -17.43 22.81
N GLU A 342 -16.31 -16.40 23.65
CA GLU A 342 -15.28 -16.16 24.67
C GLU A 342 -15.88 -16.37 26.06
N TYR A 343 -15.27 -17.24 26.86
CA TYR A 343 -15.70 -17.55 28.22
C TYR A 343 -14.62 -17.17 29.24
N GLN A 344 -15.00 -16.42 30.26
CA GLN A 344 -14.12 -15.99 31.35
C GLN A 344 -14.52 -16.75 32.62
N ALA A 345 -13.69 -17.72 33.01
CA ALA A 345 -14.02 -18.67 34.09
C ALA A 345 -14.12 -18.01 35.48
N ASP A 346 -13.41 -16.92 35.68
CA ASP A 346 -13.37 -16.14 36.92
C ASP A 346 -14.65 -15.35 37.18
N THR A 347 -15.23 -14.77 36.12
CA THR A 347 -16.42 -13.92 36.19
C THR A 347 -17.70 -14.62 35.74
N LEU A 348 -17.57 -15.87 35.26
CA LEU A 348 -18.63 -16.63 34.61
C LEU A 348 -19.21 -15.90 33.38
N ARG A 349 -18.46 -14.98 32.79
CA ARG A 349 -18.90 -14.16 31.66
C ARG A 349 -18.73 -14.94 30.36
N CYS A 350 -19.76 -14.92 29.53
CA CYS A 350 -19.81 -15.52 28.20
C CYS A 350 -20.15 -14.43 27.18
N ASP A 351 -19.26 -14.21 26.23
CA ASP A 351 -19.44 -13.29 25.10
C ASP A 351 -19.61 -14.12 23.81
N VAL A 352 -20.68 -13.89 23.05
CA VAL A 352 -20.96 -14.59 21.78
C VAL A 352 -20.49 -13.73 20.61
N MET A 353 -19.64 -14.29 19.75
CA MET A 353 -19.04 -13.60 18.61
C MET A 353 -19.96 -13.70 17.38
N THR A 354 -20.31 -12.54 16.80
CA THR A 354 -21.22 -12.46 15.64
C THR A 354 -20.55 -12.04 14.34
N SER A 355 -19.25 -11.75 14.39
CA SER A 355 -18.37 -11.68 13.23
C SER A 355 -17.44 -12.88 13.19
N ARG A 356 -16.99 -13.26 11.99
CA ARG A 356 -15.87 -14.19 11.84
C ARG A 356 -14.62 -13.61 12.49
N PHE A 357 -13.78 -14.50 13.01
CA PHE A 357 -12.49 -14.16 13.58
C PHE A 357 -11.54 -15.33 13.32
N ASP A 358 -10.35 -15.00 12.83
CA ASP A 358 -9.39 -16.00 12.37
C ASP A 358 -8.15 -16.03 13.29
N ASN A 359 -8.19 -15.28 14.40
CA ASN A 359 -7.07 -15.05 15.31
C ASN A 359 -7.50 -15.12 16.77
N TYR A 360 -6.53 -15.43 17.65
CA TYR A 360 -6.70 -15.33 19.11
C TYR A 360 -5.42 -14.86 19.79
N LYS A 361 -5.55 -14.20 20.95
CA LYS A 361 -4.44 -13.74 21.80
C LYS A 361 -4.41 -14.53 23.09
N ARG A 362 -3.24 -14.99 23.53
CA ARG A 362 -3.11 -15.65 24.84
C ARG A 362 -3.49 -14.70 25.98
N LYS A 363 -4.36 -15.16 26.88
CA LYS A 363 -4.75 -14.49 28.12
C LYS A 363 -5.22 -15.52 29.15
N THR A 364 -4.49 -15.60 30.25
CA THR A 364 -4.77 -16.54 31.34
C THR A 364 -6.19 -16.37 31.89
N GLY A 365 -6.89 -17.49 32.11
CA GLY A 365 -8.24 -17.50 32.70
C GLY A 365 -9.38 -17.23 31.71
N ARG A 366 -9.08 -17.12 30.41
CA ARG A 366 -10.08 -17.01 29.34
C ARG A 366 -10.02 -18.20 28.38
N LEU A 367 -11.16 -18.52 27.79
CA LEU A 367 -11.35 -19.64 26.87
C LEU A 367 -11.98 -19.07 25.60
N CYS A 368 -11.33 -19.24 24.46
CA CYS A 368 -11.88 -18.87 23.16
C CYS A 368 -12.30 -20.15 22.43
N SER A 369 -13.53 -20.21 21.92
CA SER A 369 -14.06 -21.39 21.24
C SER A 369 -14.70 -21.02 19.91
N ILE A 370 -14.22 -21.60 18.81
CA ILE A 370 -14.67 -21.25 17.44
C ILE A 370 -15.67 -22.26 16.93
N LEU A 371 -16.74 -21.77 16.32
CA LEU A 371 -17.69 -22.60 15.59
C LEU A 371 -17.32 -22.61 14.10
N THR A 372 -16.87 -23.76 13.59
CA THR A 372 -16.58 -23.97 12.16
C THR A 372 -17.36 -25.17 11.62
N ASP A 373 -17.76 -25.06 10.36
CA ASP A 373 -18.32 -26.12 9.53
C ASP A 373 -17.23 -26.91 8.78
N ASP A 374 -16.03 -26.35 8.68
CA ASP A 374 -14.85 -26.96 8.08
C ASP A 374 -13.89 -27.46 9.18
N PRO A 375 -13.71 -28.78 9.35
CA PRO A 375 -12.82 -29.33 10.37
C PRO A 375 -11.35 -28.96 10.12
N ASP A 376 -10.97 -28.64 8.88
CA ASP A 376 -9.61 -28.22 8.52
C ASP A 376 -9.37 -26.74 8.82
N GLN A 377 -10.42 -25.94 9.03
CA GLN A 377 -10.33 -24.55 9.53
C GLN A 377 -10.26 -24.46 11.07
N GLY A 378 -10.38 -25.58 11.78
CA GLY A 378 -10.30 -25.64 13.24
C GLY A 378 -8.92 -25.29 13.83
N THR A 379 -7.89 -25.17 12.99
CA THR A 379 -6.58 -24.67 13.42
C THR A 379 -6.55 -23.16 13.26
N LEU A 380 -7.04 -22.45 14.28
CA LEU A 380 -6.73 -21.04 14.42
C LEU A 380 -5.23 -20.81 14.39
N ARG A 381 -4.80 -19.77 13.69
CA ARG A 381 -3.42 -19.28 13.83
C ARG A 381 -3.31 -18.59 15.18
N LEU A 382 -2.44 -19.13 16.03
CA LEU A 382 -1.98 -18.41 17.22
C LEU A 382 -1.39 -17.09 16.72
N TYR A 383 -1.85 -15.95 17.23
CA TYR A 383 -1.17 -14.70 16.95
C TYR A 383 0.22 -14.79 17.58
N GLY A 384 1.20 -15.14 16.74
CA GLY A 384 2.58 -15.38 17.14
C GLY A 384 3.00 -16.81 17.47
N GLU A 385 2.63 -17.79 16.64
CA GLU A 385 3.19 -19.14 16.78
C GLU A 385 4.69 -19.21 16.41
N GLU A 386 5.40 -20.02 17.21
CA GLU A 386 6.85 -20.15 17.39
C GLU A 386 7.70 -18.90 17.14
N ARG A 387 7.75 -18.04 18.16
CA ARG A 387 8.76 -16.98 18.22
C ARG A 387 10.13 -17.61 18.39
N VAL A 388 10.94 -17.56 17.33
CA VAL A 388 12.31 -18.07 17.36
C VAL A 388 13.21 -16.94 17.82
N TRP A 389 13.88 -17.15 18.95
CA TRP A 389 14.94 -16.27 19.42
C TRP A 389 16.11 -16.33 18.45
N THR A 390 16.40 -15.22 17.78
CA THR A 390 17.63 -15.08 16.99
C THR A 390 18.69 -14.43 17.87
N GLU A 391 19.71 -15.19 18.25
CA GLU A 391 20.77 -14.71 19.13
C GLU A 391 21.91 -14.05 18.35
N TYR A 392 22.26 -12.82 18.75
CA TYR A 392 23.41 -12.08 18.25
C TYR A 392 24.42 -11.86 19.39
N PRO A 393 25.34 -12.81 19.62
CA PRO A 393 26.33 -12.69 20.69
C PRO A 393 27.30 -11.54 20.41
N ASN A 394 27.71 -10.85 21.48
CA ASN A 394 28.60 -9.68 21.44
C ASN A 394 28.08 -8.51 20.60
N LYS A 395 26.75 -8.31 20.58
CA LYS A 395 26.09 -7.20 19.89
C LYS A 395 25.20 -6.41 20.86
N VAL A 396 25.11 -5.10 20.60
CA VAL A 396 24.11 -4.18 21.18
C VAL A 396 22.98 -4.02 20.19
N CYS A 397 21.74 -4.03 20.66
CA CYS A 397 20.59 -3.71 19.83
C CYS A 397 20.55 -2.17 19.67
N LYS A 398 20.74 -1.63 18.44
CA LYS A 398 20.58 -0.18 18.17
C LYS A 398 19.38 0.12 17.29
N MET A 399 18.49 1.01 17.74
CA MET A 399 17.38 1.50 16.93
C MET A 399 17.93 2.22 15.70
N ALA A 400 17.19 2.18 14.59
CA ALA A 400 17.55 2.90 13.37
C ALA A 400 17.75 4.38 13.70
N ALA A 401 18.93 4.92 13.37
CA ALA A 401 19.34 6.27 13.72
C ALA A 401 18.33 7.32 13.22
N GLY A 402 17.49 7.80 14.13
CA GLY A 402 16.33 8.64 13.82
C GLY A 402 16.21 9.93 14.63
N THR A 403 16.72 10.03 15.87
CA THR A 403 16.82 11.29 16.61
C THR A 403 17.97 11.17 17.61
N GLY A 404 18.96 12.04 17.47
CA GLY A 404 20.20 11.92 18.24
C GLY A 404 20.02 12.27 19.71
N THR A 405 19.89 11.27 20.57
CA THR A 405 20.67 11.12 21.82
C THR A 405 20.79 9.62 22.08
N GLU A 406 21.93 9.16 22.63
CA GLU A 406 22.23 7.73 22.70
C GLU A 406 21.37 6.92 23.68
N ASN A 407 20.39 7.47 24.43
CA ASN A 407 19.70 6.69 25.48
C ASN A 407 18.25 7.07 25.89
N ASP A 408 17.60 8.11 25.36
CA ASP A 408 16.42 8.66 26.09
C ASP A 408 15.03 8.46 25.47
N ASP A 409 14.90 7.93 24.25
CA ASP A 409 13.61 8.09 23.51
C ASP A 409 12.87 6.78 23.18
N GLY A 410 13.49 5.60 23.35
CA GLY A 410 12.86 4.32 23.00
C GLY A 410 12.52 3.49 24.24
N VAL A 411 11.35 2.85 24.23
CA VAL A 411 10.79 2.07 25.33
C VAL A 411 11.73 0.91 25.71
N TYR A 412 12.48 1.09 26.79
CA TYR A 412 13.24 0.04 27.47
C TYR A 412 12.68 -0.19 28.87
N TYR A 413 12.30 -1.43 29.19
CA TYR A 413 12.15 -1.83 30.59
C TYR A 413 13.46 -2.48 31.05
N ARG A 414 14.18 -1.78 31.93
CA ARG A 414 15.42 -2.29 32.54
C ARG A 414 15.11 -3.04 33.83
N ASN A 415 15.52 -4.30 33.90
CA ASN A 415 15.49 -5.10 35.12
C ASN A 415 16.90 -5.50 35.56
N THR A 416 17.33 -4.97 36.70
CA THR A 416 18.65 -5.24 37.31
C THR A 416 18.66 -6.44 38.25
N SER A 417 17.51 -7.06 38.49
CA SER A 417 17.38 -8.24 39.36
C SER A 417 17.52 -9.56 38.62
N ILE A 418 17.83 -9.51 37.31
CA ILE A 418 17.89 -10.69 36.44
C ILE A 418 19.31 -11.19 36.36
N SER A 419 19.52 -12.45 36.78
CA SER A 419 20.85 -13.07 36.85
C SER A 419 21.19 -14.01 35.69
N SER A 420 20.27 -14.22 34.74
CA SER A 420 20.52 -15.10 33.59
C SER A 420 19.75 -14.67 32.36
N LEU A 421 20.23 -15.10 31.19
CA LEU A 421 19.61 -14.83 29.89
C LEU A 421 18.22 -15.47 29.80
N GLU A 422 18.04 -16.66 30.37
CA GLU A 422 16.77 -17.40 30.37
C GLU A 422 15.69 -16.67 31.17
N VAL A 423 16.05 -16.05 32.30
CA VAL A 423 15.14 -15.21 33.08
C VAL A 423 14.80 -13.92 32.32
N CYS A 424 15.75 -13.38 31.55
CA CYS A 424 15.50 -12.22 30.68
C CYS A 424 14.51 -12.57 29.54
N LYS A 425 14.64 -13.77 28.94
CA LYS A 425 13.69 -14.29 27.95
C LYS A 425 12.28 -14.45 28.53
N SER A 426 12.15 -15.04 29.73
CA SER A 426 10.84 -15.22 30.36
C SER A 426 10.16 -13.90 30.69
N VAL A 427 10.91 -12.87 31.11
CA VAL A 427 10.34 -11.54 31.35
C VAL A 427 9.77 -10.93 30.07
N CYS A 428 10.47 -11.08 28.94
CA CYS A 428 9.95 -10.65 27.64
C CYS A 428 8.70 -11.41 27.21
N GLU A 429 8.64 -12.73 27.46
CA GLU A 429 7.46 -13.55 27.20
C GLU A 429 6.26 -13.16 28.07
N ASP A 430 6.51 -12.79 29.33
CA ASP A 430 5.48 -12.30 30.27
C ASP A 430 4.92 -10.92 29.87
N PHE A 431 5.73 -10.06 29.24
CA PHE A 431 5.25 -8.81 28.62
C PHE A 431 4.35 -9.07 27.40
N GLY A 432 4.36 -10.28 26.83
CA GLY A 432 3.44 -10.70 25.79
C GLY A 432 3.76 -10.12 24.40
N ILE A 433 2.75 -9.52 23.75
CA ILE A 433 2.87 -9.07 22.35
C ILE A 433 3.80 -7.86 22.17
N ASP A 434 4.08 -7.13 23.25
CA ASP A 434 4.81 -5.86 23.21
C ASP A 434 6.31 -6.03 23.39
N CYS A 435 6.83 -7.27 23.36
CA CYS A 435 8.27 -7.52 23.40
C CYS A 435 8.78 -8.03 22.05
N TYR A 436 9.60 -7.21 21.39
CA TYR A 436 10.27 -7.53 20.12
C TYR A 436 11.66 -8.14 20.33
N GLY A 437 12.21 -8.02 21.53
CA GLY A 437 13.46 -8.67 21.91
C GLY A 437 14.05 -8.15 23.21
N ILE A 438 15.25 -8.64 23.50
CA ILE A 438 15.98 -8.36 24.75
C ILE A 438 17.45 -8.05 24.48
N GLU A 439 18.02 -7.20 25.32
CA GLU A 439 19.46 -7.02 25.47
C GLU A 439 19.88 -7.45 26.88
N PHE A 440 20.62 -8.55 26.96
CA PHE A 440 21.15 -9.06 28.23
C PHE A 440 22.61 -8.65 28.40
N TYR A 441 22.90 -8.04 29.55
CA TYR A 441 24.25 -7.66 29.96
C TYR A 441 24.71 -8.57 31.09
N ALA A 442 25.79 -9.34 30.84
CA ALA A 442 26.31 -10.32 31.80
C ALA A 442 27.08 -9.69 32.98
N GLY A 443 27.20 -8.36 33.01
CA GLY A 443 28.04 -7.62 33.95
C GLY A 443 29.46 -7.45 33.42
N ASP A 444 30.17 -6.43 33.89
CA ASP A 444 31.61 -6.29 33.70
C ASP A 444 32.30 -6.23 35.07
N PRO A 445 33.14 -7.23 35.40
CA PRO A 445 33.82 -7.28 36.69
C PRO A 445 34.81 -6.11 36.89
N GLU A 446 35.26 -5.44 35.82
CA GLU A 446 36.18 -4.31 35.91
C GLU A 446 35.47 -2.99 36.21
N THR A 447 34.27 -2.78 35.67
CA THR A 447 33.49 -1.54 35.90
C THR A 447 32.60 -1.61 37.13
N GLY A 448 32.30 -2.81 37.62
CA GLY A 448 31.35 -3.03 38.72
C GLY A 448 29.89 -2.92 38.28
N ASP A 449 29.63 -2.83 36.97
CA ASP A 449 28.27 -2.82 36.44
C ASP A 449 27.64 -4.21 36.62
N GLY A 450 26.56 -4.24 37.40
CA GLY A 450 25.79 -5.47 37.65
C GLY A 450 25.08 -5.99 36.40
N GLN A 451 24.65 -7.25 36.47
CA GLN A 451 23.82 -7.87 35.45
C GLN A 451 22.50 -7.11 35.29
N HIS A 452 22.06 -6.91 34.06
CA HIS A 452 20.75 -6.35 33.76
C HIS A 452 20.21 -6.86 32.42
N CYS A 453 18.90 -6.76 32.29
CA CYS A 453 18.12 -7.11 31.11
C CYS A 453 17.32 -5.89 30.68
N ASP A 454 17.49 -5.46 29.44
CA ASP A 454 16.71 -4.41 28.82
C ASP A 454 15.76 -5.06 27.79
N THR A 455 14.45 -4.98 27.99
CA THR A 455 13.45 -5.45 27.00
C THR A 455 13.00 -4.30 26.10
N PHE A 456 12.75 -4.56 24.82
CA PHE A 456 12.32 -3.52 23.88
C PHE A 456 11.06 -3.90 23.09
N SER A 457 10.23 -2.89 22.78
CA SER A 457 8.93 -3.04 22.12
C SER A 457 8.91 -2.66 20.64
N GLU A 458 10.07 -2.38 20.04
CA GLU A 458 10.18 -1.99 18.63
C GLU A 458 11.24 -2.84 17.91
N GLU A 459 11.10 -2.98 16.60
CA GLU A 459 12.01 -3.78 15.78
C GLU A 459 13.37 -3.08 15.57
N TYR A 460 14.45 -3.83 15.73
CA TYR A 460 15.82 -3.35 15.56
C TYR A 460 16.38 -3.72 14.20
N THR A 461 16.94 -2.75 13.50
CA THR A 461 17.57 -2.97 12.18
C THR A 461 19.09 -2.89 12.20
N GLN A 462 19.73 -2.52 13.33
CA GLN A 462 21.18 -2.37 13.43
C GLN A 462 21.79 -3.03 14.67
N TYR A 463 22.94 -3.68 14.47
CA TYR A 463 23.70 -4.39 15.50
C TYR A 463 25.14 -3.86 15.56
N LYS A 464 25.55 -3.32 16.72
CA LYS A 464 26.94 -2.86 16.93
C LYS A 464 27.71 -3.84 17.82
N GLY A 465 28.93 -4.19 17.45
CA GLY A 465 29.79 -5.05 18.27
C GLY A 465 30.12 -4.41 19.61
N LYS A 466 29.83 -5.11 20.71
CA LYS A 466 30.25 -4.77 22.08
C LYS A 466 30.38 -6.06 22.89
N ASN A 467 31.52 -6.23 23.55
CA ASN A 467 31.80 -7.41 24.36
C ASN A 467 30.83 -7.46 25.56
N ASN A 468 30.50 -8.67 26.03
CA ASN A 468 29.65 -8.96 27.19
C ASN A 468 28.17 -8.52 27.05
N ARG A 469 27.69 -8.35 25.82
CA ARG A 469 26.29 -8.06 25.52
C ARG A 469 25.70 -9.13 24.60
N HIS A 470 24.49 -9.59 24.90
CA HIS A 470 23.72 -10.50 24.06
C HIS A 470 22.46 -9.77 23.60
N CYS A 471 22.38 -9.48 22.30
CA CYS A 471 21.16 -8.96 21.67
C CYS A 471 20.37 -10.15 21.12
N LEU A 472 19.11 -10.30 21.52
CA LEU A 472 18.24 -11.33 20.99
C LEU A 472 16.99 -10.66 20.45
N THR A 473 16.66 -10.95 19.19
CA THR A 473 15.41 -10.51 18.58
C THR A 473 14.45 -11.67 18.49
N LEU A 474 13.17 -11.33 18.62
CA LEU A 474 12.07 -12.27 18.64
C LEU A 474 11.35 -12.15 17.29
N ALA A 475 11.72 -13.02 16.35
CA ALA A 475 11.14 -13.04 15.01
C ALA A 475 10.03 -14.10 14.93
N TYR A 476 8.96 -13.78 14.19
CA TYR A 476 7.99 -14.78 13.77
C TYR A 476 8.63 -15.66 12.68
N SER A 477 8.50 -16.98 12.79
CA SER A 477 9.10 -17.97 11.89
C SER A 477 8.83 -17.72 10.40
N ASP A 478 7.75 -17.00 10.10
CA ASP A 478 7.26 -16.79 8.74
C ASP A 478 7.92 -15.61 8.00
N PHE A 479 8.74 -14.81 8.71
CA PHE A 479 9.51 -13.72 8.11
C PHE A 479 11.00 -14.10 8.05
N PRO A 480 11.57 -14.38 6.86
CA PRO A 480 13.00 -14.61 6.75
C PRO A 480 13.74 -13.34 7.20
N PRO A 481 14.80 -13.46 8.01
CA PRO A 481 15.54 -12.30 8.48
C PRO A 481 16.08 -11.51 7.28
N LEU A 482 15.84 -10.19 7.27
CA LEU A 482 16.41 -9.27 6.30
C LEU A 482 17.94 -9.17 6.50
N THR A 483 18.67 -10.20 6.10
CA THR A 483 20.11 -10.08 5.87
C THR A 483 20.31 -9.17 4.66
N LYS A 484 21.15 -8.14 4.81
CA LYS A 484 21.64 -7.35 3.67
C LYS A 484 22.07 -8.28 2.54
N TYR A 485 21.41 -8.14 1.39
CA TYR A 485 21.82 -8.72 0.12
C TYR A 485 23.17 -8.09 -0.28
N GLU A 486 24.28 -8.71 0.12
CA GLU A 486 25.56 -8.55 -0.58
C GLU A 486 25.66 -9.71 -1.59
N ASP A 487 25.65 -9.37 -2.88
CA ASP A 487 26.10 -10.14 -4.05
C ASP A 487 25.85 -11.67 -4.09
N ALA A 488 24.58 -12.09 -4.05
CA ALA A 488 24.21 -13.41 -4.58
C ALA A 488 23.87 -13.30 -6.07
N SER A 489 24.70 -13.91 -6.93
CA SER A 489 24.39 -14.10 -8.35
C SER A 489 23.06 -14.87 -8.51
N PRO A 490 22.21 -14.53 -9.48
CA PRO A 490 20.94 -15.21 -9.67
C PRO A 490 21.17 -16.70 -9.96
N PRO A 491 20.33 -17.60 -9.40
CA PRO A 491 20.41 -19.03 -9.70
C PRO A 491 20.21 -19.26 -11.21
N PRO A 492 20.92 -20.23 -11.80
CA PRO A 492 20.74 -20.56 -13.21
C PRO A 492 19.28 -21.00 -13.47
N PRO A 493 18.71 -20.66 -14.64
CA PRO A 493 17.34 -21.01 -14.97
C PRO A 493 17.16 -22.54 -14.95
N PRO A 494 15.99 -23.03 -14.49
CA PRO A 494 15.71 -24.45 -14.46
C PRO A 494 15.76 -25.04 -15.89
N PRO A 495 16.24 -26.29 -16.05
CA PRO A 495 16.27 -26.94 -17.35
C PRO A 495 14.85 -27.08 -17.91
N PRO A 496 14.66 -26.93 -19.23
CA PRO A 496 13.36 -27.04 -19.85
C PRO A 496 12.76 -28.43 -19.58
N PRO A 497 11.44 -28.52 -19.35
CA PRO A 497 10.78 -29.79 -19.11
C PRO A 497 10.95 -30.72 -20.32
N PRO A 498 11.06 -32.04 -20.09
CA PRO A 498 11.18 -33.01 -21.17
C PRO A 498 9.94 -32.93 -22.09
N PRO A 499 10.13 -33.08 -23.42
CA PRO A 499 9.04 -32.99 -24.37
C PRO A 499 7.96 -34.03 -24.07
N GLN A 500 6.72 -33.57 -23.92
CA GLN A 500 5.57 -34.44 -23.72
C GLN A 500 5.38 -35.35 -24.95
N PRO A 501 5.02 -36.63 -24.74
CA PRO A 501 4.77 -37.56 -25.84
C PRO A 501 3.55 -37.10 -26.64
N THR A 502 3.76 -36.94 -27.95
CA THR A 502 2.73 -36.57 -28.92
C THR A 502 1.59 -37.59 -28.91
N PRO A 503 0.32 -37.18 -28.78
CA PRO A 503 -0.80 -38.10 -28.86
C PRO A 503 -0.88 -38.75 -30.25
N PRO A 504 -1.29 -40.03 -30.34
CA PRO A 504 -1.36 -40.75 -31.60
C PRO A 504 -2.40 -40.12 -32.53
N ARG A 505 -1.94 -39.78 -33.74
CA ARG A 505 -2.75 -39.22 -34.82
C ARG A 505 -3.84 -40.22 -35.24
N PRO A 506 -5.12 -39.82 -35.28
CA PRO A 506 -6.18 -40.69 -35.78
C PRO A 506 -6.01 -40.92 -37.29
N SER A 507 -6.11 -42.19 -37.68
CA SER A 507 -6.04 -42.67 -39.06
C SER A 507 -7.16 -42.08 -39.91
N THR A 508 -6.80 -41.23 -40.87
CA THR A 508 -7.73 -40.80 -41.93
C THR A 508 -7.75 -41.84 -43.05
N ALA A 509 -8.95 -42.32 -43.34
CA ALA A 509 -9.25 -43.20 -44.45
C ALA A 509 -9.15 -42.46 -45.80
N SER A 510 -8.66 -43.20 -46.79
CA SER A 510 -8.40 -42.83 -48.17
C SER A 510 -9.63 -42.36 -48.95
N ALA A 511 -9.44 -41.33 -49.78
CA ALA A 511 -10.16 -41.17 -51.04
C ALA A 511 -9.21 -40.55 -52.10
N SER A 512 -8.88 -41.38 -53.10
CA SER A 512 -8.42 -41.13 -54.48
C SER A 512 -9.17 -39.95 -55.16
N THR A 513 -8.71 -39.12 -56.10
CA THR A 513 -7.71 -39.09 -57.23
C THR A 513 -7.99 -37.77 -58.02
N PRO A 514 -7.38 -37.41 -59.19
CA PRO A 514 -5.99 -37.49 -59.66
C PRO A 514 -5.43 -36.18 -60.34
N PHE A 515 -4.10 -36.14 -60.48
CA PHE A 515 -3.24 -35.57 -61.55
C PHE A 515 -3.64 -34.35 -62.40
N THR A 516 -2.75 -33.34 -62.48
CA THR A 516 -2.12 -32.91 -63.74
C THR A 516 -0.75 -32.20 -63.57
N ALA A 517 0.15 -32.54 -64.51
CA ALA A 517 1.48 -32.01 -64.93
C ALA A 517 2.11 -30.79 -64.22
N ALA A 518 3.36 -30.83 -63.75
CA ALA A 518 4.65 -30.99 -64.44
C ALA A 518 5.02 -29.84 -65.41
N ALA A 519 5.95 -28.97 -64.98
CA ALA A 519 6.82 -28.22 -65.89
C ALA A 519 8.11 -27.81 -65.18
N ALA A 520 9.20 -27.89 -65.94
CA ALA A 520 10.59 -27.95 -65.52
C ALA A 520 11.20 -26.60 -65.09
N ALA A 521 12.25 -26.69 -64.27
CA ALA A 521 13.22 -25.62 -64.04
C ALA A 521 14.00 -25.27 -65.33
N PRO A 522 14.69 -24.13 -65.32
CA PRO A 522 16.13 -24.21 -65.55
C PRO A 522 16.94 -23.45 -64.51
N PHE A 523 17.95 -24.13 -63.96
CA PHE A 523 19.09 -23.53 -63.28
C PHE A 523 20.04 -22.94 -64.34
N THR A 524 20.46 -21.70 -64.16
CA THR A 524 21.68 -21.14 -64.77
C THR A 524 22.64 -20.71 -63.67
N HIS A 525 23.84 -21.30 -63.69
CA HIS A 525 24.99 -20.92 -62.87
C HIS A 525 25.52 -19.55 -63.31
N TYR A 526 25.81 -18.66 -62.34
CA TYR A 526 26.89 -17.69 -62.47
C TYR A 526 27.78 -17.68 -61.24
N ARG A 527 29.07 -17.53 -61.53
CA ARG A 527 30.24 -17.72 -60.69
C ARG A 527 30.51 -16.47 -59.86
N GLU A 528 30.82 -16.74 -58.60
CA GLU A 528 31.25 -15.85 -57.53
C GLU A 528 32.41 -14.93 -57.94
N LYS A 529 32.28 -13.64 -57.63
CA LYS A 529 33.42 -12.76 -57.37
C LYS A 529 33.01 -11.86 -56.19
N ASP A 530 33.69 -12.08 -55.08
CA ASP A 530 33.57 -11.38 -53.81
C ASP A 530 32.27 -11.67 -53.05
N GLY A 531 32.28 -12.77 -52.29
CA GLY A 531 31.16 -13.29 -51.52
C GLY A 531 30.48 -12.25 -50.61
N ARG A 532 29.34 -11.75 -51.08
CA ARG A 532 28.15 -11.30 -50.33
C ARG A 532 27.07 -10.92 -51.35
N LEU A 533 25.91 -11.57 -51.28
CA LEU A 533 24.76 -11.26 -52.12
C LEU A 533 23.60 -10.82 -51.23
N CYS A 534 23.22 -9.54 -51.39
CA CYS A 534 21.93 -9.00 -51.00
C CYS A 534 20.95 -9.20 -52.16
N SER A 535 19.67 -9.48 -51.87
CA SER A 535 18.58 -9.04 -52.73
C SER A 535 17.30 -8.82 -51.93
N GLN A 536 16.68 -7.68 -52.22
CA GLN A 536 15.42 -7.13 -51.73
C GLN A 536 14.20 -8.01 -52.10
N LEU A 537 13.12 -7.89 -51.31
CA LEU A 537 11.87 -7.35 -51.84
C LEU A 537 10.92 -6.84 -50.73
N SER A 538 10.27 -5.72 -51.06
CA SER A 538 9.00 -5.17 -50.55
C SER A 538 8.92 -4.69 -49.09
N ASP A 539 9.18 -3.38 -48.97
CA ASP A 539 8.77 -2.36 -47.99
C ASP A 539 7.24 -2.29 -47.75
N PRO A 540 6.67 -1.46 -46.85
CA PRO A 540 7.19 -0.84 -45.61
C PRO A 540 6.25 -1.03 -44.39
N ARG A 541 6.83 -1.03 -43.19
CA ARG A 541 6.43 -0.27 -41.98
C ARG A 541 7.00 -1.01 -40.76
N ASP A 542 8.25 -0.71 -40.44
CA ASP A 542 8.65 -0.62 -39.04
C ASP A 542 9.85 0.32 -38.92
N THR A 543 9.77 1.17 -37.91
CA THR A 543 10.68 2.28 -37.64
C THR A 543 11.84 1.74 -36.82
N VAL A 544 13.06 1.85 -37.36
CA VAL A 544 14.31 1.43 -36.74
C VAL A 544 14.69 2.36 -35.58
N LEU A 545 15.06 1.79 -34.43
CA LEU A 545 15.90 2.45 -33.44
C LEU A 545 17.26 1.72 -33.42
N GLU A 546 18.30 2.39 -33.91
CA GLU A 546 19.68 1.89 -33.95
C GLU A 546 20.33 1.96 -32.55
N LEU A 547 21.05 0.91 -32.17
CA LEU A 547 21.88 0.83 -30.97
C LEU A 547 23.35 0.70 -31.40
N TYR A 548 24.13 1.75 -31.18
CA TYR A 548 25.58 1.76 -31.35
C TYR A 548 26.24 0.99 -30.19
N VAL A 549 26.96 -0.09 -30.51
CA VAL A 549 27.93 -0.72 -29.60
C VAL A 549 29.31 -0.22 -29.96
N ASN A 550 29.96 0.45 -29.01
CA ASN A 550 31.35 0.88 -29.14
C ASN A 550 32.23 -0.05 -28.30
N ALA A 551 33.09 -0.80 -28.97
CA ALA A 551 34.30 -1.42 -28.41
C ALA A 551 35.47 -0.55 -28.91
N THR A 552 36.51 -0.16 -28.17
CA THR A 552 37.40 -0.87 -27.25
C THR A 552 38.33 0.14 -26.57
N ALA A 553 38.79 -0.14 -25.35
CA ALA A 553 40.21 -0.23 -24.95
C ALA A 553 40.29 -0.73 -23.50
#